data_AF-I0WUZ4-F1
#
_entry.id   AF-I0WUZ4-F1
#
_cell.length_a   1.000
_cell.length_b   1.000
_cell.length_c   1.000
_cell.angle_alpha   90.00
_cell.angle_beta   90.00
_cell.angle_gamma   90.00
#
_symmetry.space_group_name_H-M   'P 1'
#
loop_
_entity.id
_entity.type
_entity.pdbx_description
1 polymer ?
#
loop_
_entity_poly.entity_id
_entity_poly.type
_entity_poly.pdbx_seq_one_letter_code
_entity_poly.pdbx_strand_id
1 'polypeptide(L)' 'MSRTVIKCGRCHRRMRNVGEWNVVMREGHIESYLCPRCQTPEENAGAEVNLATLDYLGPGPDGCFRGRPKGLIGT' A
#
# COMPACT_ATOMS: atom_id res chain seq x y z
N MET A 1 3.53 -11.74 21.40
CA MET A 1 2.99 -11.75 20.02
C MET A 1 4.16 -11.84 19.05
N SER A 2 4.21 -12.86 18.20
CA SER A 2 5.21 -12.95 17.13
C SER A 2 5.01 -11.74 16.20
N ARG A 3 6.08 -10.96 15.97
CA ARG A 3 6.02 -9.80 15.07
C ARG A 3 5.86 -10.33 13.66
N THR A 4 4.67 -10.19 13.07
CA THR A 4 4.41 -10.63 11.70
C THR A 4 5.42 -9.98 10.76
N VAL A 5 6.29 -10.80 10.17
CA VAL A 5 7.34 -10.33 9.26
C VAL A 5 6.70 -10.10 7.89
N ILE A 6 6.58 -8.84 7.47
CA ILE A 6 6.17 -8.50 6.11
C ILE A 6 7.28 -8.89 5.14
N LYS A 7 6.92 -9.57 4.06
CA LYS A 7 7.82 -10.00 2.99
C LYS A 7 7.32 -9.50 1.65
N CYS A 8 8.26 -9.32 0.71
CA CYS A 8 7.93 -9.01 -0.66
C CYS A 8 7.19 -10.19 -1.30
N GLY A 9 6.07 -9.93 -1.99
CA GLY A 9 5.31 -10.94 -2.71
C GLY A 9 6.08 -11.57 -3.88
N ARG A 10 7.06 -10.85 -4.46
CA ARG A 10 7.87 -11.32 -5.60
C ARG A 10 9.16 -12.02 -5.18
N CYS A 11 10.00 -11.38 -4.35
CA CYS A 11 11.33 -11.91 -4.00
C CYS A 11 11.45 -12.41 -2.56
N HIS A 12 10.38 -12.37 -1.77
CA HIS A 12 10.34 -12.80 -0.36
C HIS A 12 11.34 -12.13 0.60
N ARG A 13 12.04 -11.08 0.15
CA ARG A 13 12.87 -10.23 0.99
C ARG A 13 12.02 -9.68 2.14
N ARG A 14 12.58 -9.61 3.34
CA ARG A 14 11.90 -9.05 4.52
C ARG A 14 11.89 -7.52 4.43
N MET A 15 10.76 -6.91 4.78
CA MET A 15 10.66 -5.46 4.93
C MET A 15 11.47 -5.03 6.15
N ARG A 16 12.52 -4.24 5.93
CA ARG A 16 13.34 -3.64 6.99
C ARG A 16 12.99 -2.17 7.21
N ASN A 17 12.62 -1.47 6.14
CA ASN A 17 12.17 -0.08 6.12
C ASN A 17 10.82 -0.02 5.40
N VAL A 18 9.89 0.80 5.89
CA VAL A 18 8.51 0.85 5.39
C VAL A 18 8.35 1.80 4.20
N GLY A 19 9.12 2.90 4.15
CA GLY A 19 8.80 4.07 3.32
C GLY A 19 8.82 3.88 1.80
N GLU A 20 9.59 2.93 1.28
CA GLU A 20 9.76 2.74 -0.17
C GLU A 20 9.00 1.51 -0.71
N TRP A 21 8.21 0.86 0.14
CA TRP A 21 7.50 -0.37 -0.22
C TRP A 21 6.09 -0.06 -0.70
N ASN A 22 5.74 -0.56 -1.88
CA ASN A 22 4.38 -0.46 -2.39
C ASN A 22 3.51 -1.54 -1.76
N VAL A 23 2.31 -1.14 -1.33
CA VAL A 23 1.24 -2.05 -0.92
C VAL A 23 0.40 -2.36 -2.15
N VAL A 24 0.23 -3.63 -2.48
CA VAL A 24 -0.65 -4.07 -3.56
C VAL A 24 -2.02 -4.36 -2.97
N MET A 25 -3.02 -3.61 -3.42
CA MET A 25 -4.41 -3.77 -2.99
C MET A 25 -5.28 -4.24 -4.14
N ARG A 26 -6.21 -5.16 -3.84
CA ARG A 26 -7.29 -5.58 -4.73
C ARG A 26 -8.59 -5.53 -3.96
N GLU A 27 -9.58 -4.83 -4.51
CA GLU A 27 -10.92 -4.69 -3.90
C GLU A 27 -10.90 -4.23 -2.43
N GLY A 28 -9.94 -3.36 -2.08
CA GLY A 28 -9.79 -2.85 -0.71
C GLY A 28 -9.03 -3.79 0.23
N HIS A 29 -8.55 -4.95 -0.23
CA HIS A 29 -7.74 -5.86 0.57
C HIS A 29 -6.27 -5.81 0.19
N ILE A 30 -5.38 -5.87 1.17
CA ILE A 30 -3.93 -6.01 0.95
C ILE A 30 -3.65 -7.42 0.45
N GLU A 31 -3.24 -7.54 -0.80
CA GLU A 31 -2.86 -8.81 -1.43
C GLU A 31 -1.38 -9.12 -1.19
N SER A 32 -0.51 -8.13 -1.33
CA SER A 32 0.93 -8.29 -1.12
C SER A 32 1.66 -6.97 -0.89
N TYR A 33 2.97 -7.06 -0.67
CA TYR A 33 3.88 -5.92 -0.57
C TYR A 33 5.00 -6.09 -1.59
N LEU A 34 5.44 -5.01 -2.23
CA LEU A 34 6.53 -5.02 -3.21
C LEU A 34 7.69 -4.15 -2.71
N CYS A 35 8.88 -4.76 -2.65
CA CYS A 35 10.09 -4.01 -2.34
C CYS A 35 10.52 -3.13 -3.53
N PRO A 36 11.30 -2.07 -3.32
CA PRO A 36 11.71 -1.13 -4.37
C PRO A 36 12.35 -1.81 -5.58
N ARG A 37 13.11 -2.88 -5.34
CA ARG A 37 13.80 -3.65 -6.39
C ARG A 37 12.85 -4.43 -7.30
N CYS A 38 11.67 -4.78 -6.79
CA CYS A 38 10.71 -5.62 -7.48
C CYS A 38 9.55 -4.84 -8.11
N GLN A 39 9.45 -3.53 -7.87
CA GLN A 39 8.46 -2.67 -8.50
C GLN A 39 8.90 -2.34 -9.93
N THR A 40 7.96 -2.25 -10.87
CA THR A 40 8.24 -1.59 -12.15
C THR A 40 8.17 -0.07 -11.99
N PRO A 41 8.78 0.72 -12.90
CA PRO A 41 8.65 2.18 -12.88
C PRO A 41 7.20 2.65 -12.88
N GLU A 42 6.32 1.99 -13.62
CA GLU A 42 4.89 2.31 -13.72
C GLU A 42 4.15 2.00 -12.41
N GLU A 43 4.45 0.86 -11.77
CA GLU A 43 3.89 0.51 -10.47
C GLU A 43 4.29 1.52 -9.39
N ASN A 44 5.54 1.97 -9.39
CA ASN A 44 6.02 3.00 -8.47
C ASN A 44 5.35 4.35 -8.76
N ALA A 45 5.30 4.78 -10.02
CA ALA A 45 4.65 6.02 -10.41
C ALA A 45 3.16 6.04 -9.98
N GLY A 46 2.43 4.94 -10.20
CA GLY A 46 1.04 4.82 -9.75
C GLY A 46 0.89 4.88 -8.22
N ALA A 47 1.80 4.26 -7.47
CA ALA A 47 1.80 4.32 -6.02
C ALA A 47 2.05 5.75 -5.50
N GLU A 48 3.01 6.46 -6.09
CA GLU A 48 3.32 7.86 -5.75
C GLU A 48 2.13 8.80 -6.05
N VAL A 49 1.48 8.63 -7.20
CA VAL A 49 0.25 9.38 -7.51
C VAL A 49 -0.82 9.11 -6.46
N ASN A 50 -1.11 7.85 -6.15
CA ASN A 50 -2.11 7.50 -5.16
C ASN A 50 -1.76 8.05 -3.77
N LEU A 51 -0.48 8.01 -3.37
CA LEU A 51 -0.02 8.58 -2.10
C LEU A 51 -0.21 10.10 -2.08
N ALA A 52 0.02 10.77 -3.21
CA ALA A 52 -0.18 12.21 -3.34
C ALA A 52 -1.66 12.61 -3.38
N THR A 53 -2.56 11.74 -3.88
CA THR A 53 -3.96 12.09 -4.13
C THR A 53 -4.97 11.46 -3.18
N LEU A 54 -4.63 10.43 -2.40
CA LEU A 54 -5.59 9.69 -1.56
C LEU A 54 -5.22 9.70 -0.08
N ASP A 55 -6.21 9.95 0.78
CA ASP A 55 -6.18 9.58 2.18
C ASP A 55 -6.72 8.16 2.32
N TYR A 56 -5.86 7.23 2.72
CA TYR A 56 -6.29 5.87 3.05
C TYR A 56 -6.84 5.83 4.48
N LEU A 57 -8.06 5.35 4.59
CA LEU A 57 -8.71 5.03 5.86
C LEU A 57 -8.32 3.61 6.27
N GLY A 58 -8.20 3.38 7.58
CA GLY A 58 -7.98 2.04 8.13
C GLY A 58 -9.07 1.05 7.71
N PRO A 59 -8.83 -0.26 7.92
CA PRO A 59 -9.80 -1.28 7.53
C PRO A 59 -11.13 -1.06 8.27
N GLY A 60 -12.24 -1.14 7.53
CA GLY A 60 -13.58 -1.14 8.12
C GLY A 60 -13.89 -2.46 8.83
N PRO A 61 -15.13 -2.62 9.34
CA PRO A 61 -15.58 -3.87 9.95
C PRO A 61 -15.51 -5.09 9.01
N ASP A 62 -15.53 -4.83 7.71
CA ASP A 62 -15.38 -5.79 6.62
C ASP A 62 -13.92 -6.14 6.29
N GLY A 63 -12.94 -5.52 6.96
CA GLY A 63 -11.53 -5.68 6.66
C GLY A 63 -11.06 -4.95 5.40
N CYS A 64 -11.94 -4.19 4.75
CA CYS A 64 -11.65 -3.44 3.53
C CYS A 64 -11.07 -2.06 3.86
N PHE A 65 -9.94 -1.74 3.25
CA PHE A 65 -9.38 -0.38 3.20
C PHE A 65 -10.18 0.47 2.21
N ARG A 66 -10.41 1.73 2.59
CA ARG A 66 -11.13 2.71 1.77
C ARG A 66 -10.23 3.91 1.56
N GLY A 67 -10.24 4.49 0.35
CA GLY A 67 -9.54 5.72 0.04
C GLY A 67 -10.53 6.84 -0.20
N ARG A 68 -10.19 8.07 0.22
CA ARG A 68 -10.88 9.27 -0.25
C ARG A 68 -9.88 10.21 -0.93
N PRO A 69 -10.28 11.02 -1.92
CA PRO A 69 -9.38 12.02 -2.49
C PRO A 69 -8.99 13.07 -1.46
N LYS A 70 -7.70 13.43 -1.44
CA LYS A 70 -7.20 14.58 -0.70
C LYS A 70 -7.78 15.86 -1.29
N GLY A 71 -8.11 16.81 -0.43
CA GLY A 71 -8.63 18.11 -0.85
C GLY A 71 -10.13 18.17 -1.17
N LEU A 72 -10.85 17.03 -1.19
CA LEU A 72 -12.32 17.04 -1.16
C LEU A 72 -12.81 17.14 0.28
N ILE A 73 -12.59 18.30 0.91
CA ILE A 73 -13.30 18.71 2.13
C ILE A 73 -14.40 19.66 1.64
N GLY A 74 -15.66 19.33 1.96
CA GLY A 74 -16.83 20.07 1.47
C GLY A 74 -16.79 21.56 1.78
N THR A 75 -17.12 22.36 0.76
CA THR A 75 -18.00 23.52 0.90
C THR A 75 -19.32 23.13 1.54
#